data_AF-A0A7Y2HPE6-F1
#
_entry.id   AF-A0A7Y2HPE6-F1
#
_cell.length_a   1.000
_cell.length_b   1.000
_cell.length_c   1.000
_cell.angle_alpha   90.00
_cell.angle_beta   90.00
_cell.angle_gamma   90.00
#
_symmetry.space_group_name_H-M   'P 1'
#
loop_
_entity.id
_entity.type
_entity.pdbx_description
1 polymer ?
#
loop_
_entity_poly.entity_id
_entity_poly.type
_entity_poly.pdbx_seq_one_letter_code
_entity_poly.pdbx_strand_id
1 'polypeptide(L)'
;MNARRALSWTPQGAFLVSAGLLLTAALLILRLPAYTLSPQALAPALAIDLMVGLPFLGYLFLVRTGAADILVLAPLLVIGIVLAEWWIPDAHLDLSGWGATIALVAEGLVVITLLLRARAIRRGYRRMLPDHVLPRDAFRAALAGILGGRLATVVASEFGAFWYATAGWRRPRGPARGHAFSVHTRNGYPALLGALMMAVVAETLAVHLVVSRWSAGVAWILTALSVYSGIWLLGDLLAARHNPTVV
;
A
#
# COMPACT_ATOMS: atom_id res chain seq x y z
N MET A 1 -1.79 42.73 -27.56
CA MET A 1 -0.76 42.33 -26.57
C MET A 1 -1.06 40.90 -26.13
N ASN A 2 -0.35 39.92 -26.72
CA ASN A 2 -0.58 38.50 -26.48
C ASN A 2 0.06 38.07 -25.17
N ALA A 3 -0.78 37.77 -24.17
CA ALA A 3 -0.36 37.12 -22.94
C ALA A 3 0.09 35.68 -23.26
N ARG A 4 1.40 35.46 -23.34
CA ARG A 4 1.98 34.12 -23.33
C ARG A 4 1.64 33.48 -21.99
N ARG A 5 0.61 32.63 -21.96
CA ARG A 5 0.43 31.63 -20.91
C ARG A 5 1.62 30.69 -21.02
N ALA A 6 2.71 30.98 -20.30
CA ALA A 6 3.78 30.02 -20.13
C ALA A 6 3.16 28.78 -19.48
N LEU A 7 3.26 27.65 -20.17
CA LEU A 7 2.82 26.35 -19.68
C LEU A 7 3.69 26.02 -18.46
N SER A 8 3.23 26.39 -17.26
CA SER A 8 3.95 26.09 -16.03
C SER A 8 3.76 24.61 -15.74
N TRP A 9 4.70 23.79 -16.20
CA TRP A 9 4.71 22.36 -15.91
C TRP A 9 4.78 22.15 -14.40
N THR A 10 3.79 21.45 -13.85
CA THR A 10 3.90 20.96 -12.47
C THR A 10 5.02 19.93 -12.40
N PRO A 11 5.72 19.80 -11.26
CA PRO A 11 6.78 18.79 -11.09
C PRO A 11 6.29 17.37 -11.41
N GLN A 12 5.03 17.05 -11.06
CA GLN A 12 4.43 15.77 -11.41
C GLN A 12 4.21 15.63 -12.92
N GLY A 13 3.75 16.68 -13.61
CA GLY A 13 3.55 16.66 -15.06
C GLY A 13 4.86 16.48 -15.83
N ALA A 14 5.91 17.17 -15.41
CA ALA A 14 7.25 17.01 -15.99
C ALA A 14 7.79 15.59 -15.80
N PHE A 15 7.65 15.03 -14.59
CA PHE A 15 8.02 13.63 -14.32
C PHE A 15 7.28 12.65 -15.25
N LEU A 16 5.95 12.78 -15.37
CA LEU A 16 5.15 11.86 -16.18
C LEU A 16 5.52 11.91 -17.66
N VAL A 17 5.75 13.11 -18.20
CA VAL A 17 6.18 13.25 -19.60
C VAL A 17 7.57 12.67 -19.82
N SER A 18 8.54 12.97 -18.96
CA SER A 18 9.90 12.43 -19.11
C SER A 18 9.94 10.90 -18.91
N ALA A 19 9.22 10.38 -17.93
CA ALA A 19 9.10 8.93 -17.73
C ALA A 19 8.41 8.26 -18.92
N GLY A 20 7.33 8.85 -19.43
CA GLY A 20 6.65 8.37 -20.64
C GLY A 20 7.58 8.33 -21.84
N LEU A 21 8.35 9.39 -22.08
CA LEU A 21 9.35 9.46 -23.15
C LEU A 21 10.41 8.35 -23.00
N LEU A 22 10.96 8.17 -21.80
CA LEU A 22 11.93 7.10 -21.52
C LEU A 22 11.36 5.72 -21.83
N LEU A 23 10.14 5.43 -21.35
CA LEU A 23 9.47 4.15 -21.60
C LEU A 23 9.19 3.92 -23.10
N THR A 24 8.74 4.96 -23.81
CA THR A 24 8.51 4.86 -25.26
C THR A 24 9.80 4.64 -26.03
N ALA A 25 10.90 5.30 -25.65
CA ALA A 25 12.20 5.10 -26.27
C ALA A 25 12.68 3.66 -26.05
N ALA A 26 12.56 3.12 -24.83
CA ALA A 26 12.91 1.74 -24.51
C ALA A 26 12.12 0.74 -25.37
N LEU A 27 10.80 0.93 -25.48
CA LEU A 27 9.94 0.09 -26.32
C LEU A 27 10.29 0.18 -27.82
N LEU A 28 10.62 1.38 -28.31
CA LEU A 28 11.04 1.56 -29.70
C LEU A 28 12.35 0.82 -29.98
N ILE A 29 13.35 0.94 -29.09
CA ILE A 29 14.64 0.25 -29.25
C ILE A 29 14.46 -1.26 -29.31
N LEU A 30 13.60 -1.84 -28.45
CA LEU A 30 13.28 -3.27 -28.47
C LEU A 30 12.65 -3.75 -29.79
N ARG A 31 12.06 -2.85 -30.58
CA ARG A 31 11.46 -3.15 -31.89
C ARG A 31 12.41 -2.90 -33.06
N LEU A 32 13.55 -2.26 -32.84
CA LEU A 32 14.51 -1.96 -33.90
C LEU A 32 15.32 -3.22 -34.29
N PRO A 33 15.66 -3.39 -35.58
CA PRO A 33 16.58 -4.46 -36.02
C PRO A 33 17.93 -4.43 -35.29
N ALA A 34 18.37 -3.26 -34.85
CA ALA A 34 19.58 -3.10 -34.04
C ALA A 34 19.58 -3.97 -32.76
N TYR A 35 18.42 -4.18 -32.14
CA TYR A 35 18.29 -5.05 -30.97
C TYR A 35 18.59 -6.51 -31.31
N THR A 36 18.08 -7.00 -32.44
CA THR A 36 18.36 -8.37 -32.91
C THR A 36 19.81 -8.58 -33.33
N LEU A 37 20.50 -7.52 -33.77
CA LEU A 37 21.91 -7.59 -34.18
C LEU A 37 22.87 -7.62 -32.98
N SER A 38 22.53 -6.93 -31.89
CA SER A 38 23.40 -6.77 -30.71
C SER A 38 22.64 -6.84 -29.38
N PRO A 39 21.92 -7.94 -29.08
CA PRO A 39 21.11 -8.03 -27.87
C PRO A 39 21.95 -7.98 -26.59
N GLN A 40 23.17 -8.53 -26.64
CA GLN A 40 24.09 -8.59 -25.50
C GLN A 40 24.54 -7.20 -25.00
N ALA A 41 24.58 -6.19 -25.88
CA ALA A 41 24.95 -4.83 -25.51
C ALA A 41 23.72 -3.97 -25.17
N LEU A 42 22.62 -4.14 -25.90
CA LEU A 42 21.43 -3.29 -25.78
C LEU A 42 20.52 -3.69 -24.62
N ALA A 43 20.37 -4.98 -24.33
CA ALA A 43 19.57 -5.47 -23.21
C ALA A 43 20.01 -4.90 -21.84
N PRO A 44 21.31 -4.97 -21.45
CA PRO A 44 21.73 -4.40 -20.16
C PRO A 44 21.62 -2.86 -20.14
N ALA A 45 21.84 -2.17 -21.27
CA ALA A 45 21.67 -0.72 -21.34
C ALA A 45 20.21 -0.31 -21.11
N LEU A 46 19.26 -1.01 -21.73
CA LEU A 46 17.82 -0.81 -21.53
C LEU A 46 17.40 -1.13 -20.08
N ALA A 47 17.92 -2.21 -19.51
CA ALA A 47 17.64 -2.57 -18.12
C ALA A 47 18.12 -1.47 -17.16
N ILE A 48 19.33 -0.94 -17.36
CA ILE A 48 19.87 0.17 -16.55
C ILE A 48 19.00 1.42 -16.71
N ASP A 49 18.60 1.78 -17.93
CA ASP A 49 17.73 2.93 -18.17
C ASP A 49 16.36 2.79 -17.46
N LEU A 50 15.78 1.59 -17.44
CA LEU A 50 14.52 1.34 -16.72
C LEU A 50 14.71 1.36 -15.20
N MET A 51 15.74 0.69 -14.69
CA MET A 51 15.98 0.50 -13.26
C MET A 51 16.51 1.77 -12.59
N VAL A 52 17.40 2.51 -13.26
CA VAL A 52 18.04 3.71 -12.72
C VAL A 52 17.40 4.98 -13.27
N GLY A 53 17.04 5.00 -14.55
CA GLY A 53 16.47 6.19 -15.20
C GLY A 53 15.12 6.59 -14.61
N LEU A 54 14.23 5.65 -14.30
CA LEU A 54 12.94 5.96 -13.65
C LEU A 54 13.11 6.60 -12.26
N PRO A 55 13.87 6.01 -11.31
CA PRO A 55 14.21 6.69 -10.05
C PRO A 55 14.95 8.00 -10.24
N PHE A 56 15.87 8.10 -11.20
CA PHE A 56 16.61 9.33 -11.46
C PHE A 56 15.70 10.48 -11.89
N LEU A 57 14.75 10.22 -12.79
CA LEU A 57 13.73 11.18 -13.17
C LEU A 57 12.82 11.53 -11.99
N GLY A 58 12.45 10.54 -11.17
CA GLY A 58 11.70 10.75 -9.93
C GLY A 58 12.46 11.67 -8.96
N TYR A 59 13.77 11.50 -8.84
CA TYR A 59 14.62 12.35 -8.00
C TYR A 59 14.65 13.78 -8.54
N LEU A 60 14.90 13.94 -9.84
CA LEU A 60 15.05 15.25 -10.46
C LEU A 60 13.77 16.08 -10.39
N PHE A 61 12.61 15.46 -10.65
CA PHE A 61 11.35 16.16 -10.79
C PHE A 61 10.47 16.13 -9.54
N LEU A 62 10.55 15.09 -8.71
CA LEU A 62 9.71 14.98 -7.50
C LEU A 62 10.49 15.33 -6.23
N VAL A 63 11.68 14.77 -6.03
CA VAL A 63 12.43 14.93 -4.77
C VAL A 63 13.15 16.27 -4.72
N ARG A 64 13.91 16.62 -5.76
CA ARG A 64 14.68 17.87 -5.84
C ARG A 64 13.81 19.12 -5.82
N THR A 65 12.59 19.02 -6.35
CA THR A 65 11.60 20.11 -6.37
C THR A 65 10.82 20.23 -5.05
N GLY A 66 11.00 19.28 -4.12
CA GLY A 66 10.26 19.22 -2.85
C GLY A 66 8.82 18.71 -2.99
N ALA A 67 8.43 18.19 -4.16
CA ALA A 67 7.10 17.65 -4.40
C ALA A 67 6.87 16.27 -3.74
N ALA A 68 7.95 15.53 -3.45
CA ALA A 68 7.89 14.24 -2.76
C ALA A 68 9.13 13.97 -1.91
N ASP A 69 8.98 13.10 -0.91
CA ASP A 69 10.10 12.55 -0.15
C ASP A 69 10.99 11.65 -1.04
N ILE A 70 12.27 11.54 -0.70
CA ILE A 70 13.23 10.58 -1.32
C ILE A 70 12.73 9.12 -1.30
N LEU A 71 11.79 8.82 -0.40
CA LEU A 71 11.14 7.51 -0.29
C LEU A 71 10.30 7.13 -1.51
N VAL A 72 9.90 8.07 -2.37
CA VAL A 72 9.18 7.78 -3.64
C VAL A 72 10.08 7.07 -4.66
N LEU A 73 11.41 7.14 -4.51
CA LEU A 73 12.33 6.48 -5.44
C LEU A 73 12.28 4.95 -5.34
N ALA A 74 11.94 4.41 -4.16
CA ALA A 74 11.89 2.97 -3.92
C ALA A 74 10.83 2.25 -4.76
N PRO A 75 9.53 2.65 -4.77
CA PRO A 75 8.57 2.02 -5.67
C PRO A 75 8.89 2.26 -7.15
N LEU A 76 9.51 3.39 -7.52
CA LEU A 76 9.95 3.63 -8.90
C LEU A 76 11.05 2.67 -9.33
N LEU A 77 11.98 2.33 -8.44
CA LEU A 77 13.04 1.35 -8.69
C LEU A 77 12.42 -0.04 -8.90
N VAL A 78 11.47 -0.45 -8.05
CA VAL A 78 10.76 -1.73 -8.20
C VAL A 78 10.03 -1.80 -9.54
N ILE A 79 9.31 -0.73 -9.92
CA ILE A 79 8.64 -0.66 -11.22
C ILE A 79 9.67 -0.80 -12.36
N GLY A 80 10.81 -0.12 -12.28
CA GLY A 80 11.89 -0.23 -13.27
C GLY A 80 12.42 -1.65 -13.43
N ILE A 81 12.62 -2.38 -12.33
CA ILE A 81 13.06 -3.78 -12.34
C ILE A 81 12.00 -4.68 -12.99
N VAL A 82 10.74 -4.56 -12.57
CA VAL A 82 9.64 -5.37 -13.12
C VAL A 82 9.47 -5.11 -14.62
N LEU A 83 9.59 -3.85 -15.05
CA LEU A 83 9.53 -3.50 -16.47
C LEU A 83 10.71 -4.07 -17.26
N ALA A 84 11.92 -4.05 -16.69
CA ALA A 84 13.10 -4.61 -17.34
C ALA A 84 12.97 -6.14 -17.54
N GLU A 85 12.50 -6.86 -16.52
CA GLU A 85 12.27 -8.31 -16.59
C GLU A 85 11.14 -8.68 -17.56
N TRP A 86 10.04 -7.90 -17.55
CA TRP A 86 8.88 -8.22 -18.38
C TRP A 86 9.08 -7.82 -19.85
N TRP A 87 9.73 -6.70 -20.14
CA TRP A 87 9.79 -6.18 -21.51
C TRP A 87 10.95 -6.72 -22.34
N ILE A 88 12.05 -7.15 -21.72
CA ILE A 88 13.29 -7.50 -22.43
C ILE A 88 13.35 -9.03 -22.60
N PRO A 89 13.09 -9.59 -23.80
CA PRO A 89 13.20 -11.01 -24.04
C PRO A 89 14.67 -11.44 -23.92
N ASP A 90 14.92 -12.56 -23.27
CA ASP A 90 16.25 -13.07 -22.95
C ASP A 90 17.09 -12.18 -22.00
N ALA A 91 16.46 -11.21 -21.34
CA ALA A 91 16.93 -10.74 -20.04
C ALA A 91 16.69 -11.84 -18.99
N HIS A 92 17.24 -13.02 -19.22
CA HIS A 92 17.80 -13.77 -18.11
C HIS A 92 18.96 -12.89 -17.67
N LEU A 93 18.65 -11.82 -16.90
CA LEU A 93 19.61 -11.11 -16.09
C LEU A 93 20.36 -12.25 -15.44
N ASP A 94 21.60 -12.51 -15.88
CA ASP A 94 22.36 -13.64 -15.38
C ASP A 94 22.58 -13.29 -13.90
N LEU A 95 21.67 -13.81 -13.06
CA LEU A 95 21.51 -13.43 -11.66
C LEU A 95 22.82 -13.74 -10.93
N SER A 96 23.64 -14.62 -11.50
CA SER A 96 24.98 -14.97 -11.03
C SER A 96 26.00 -13.82 -11.01
N GLY A 97 25.84 -12.76 -11.83
CA GLY A 97 26.80 -11.65 -11.92
C GLY A 97 26.33 -10.35 -11.27
N TRP A 98 25.53 -9.58 -12.00
CA TRP A 98 25.07 -8.24 -11.59
C TRP A 98 23.58 -8.19 -11.25
N GLY A 99 22.77 -9.09 -11.83
CA GLY A 99 21.32 -9.12 -11.63
C GLY A 99 20.91 -9.38 -10.18
N ALA A 100 21.49 -10.40 -9.52
CA ALA A 100 21.17 -10.65 -8.12
C ALA A 100 21.67 -9.55 -7.19
N THR A 101 22.81 -8.92 -7.51
CA THR A 101 23.31 -7.78 -6.72
C THR A 101 22.35 -6.60 -6.79
N ILE A 102 21.84 -6.26 -7.98
CA ILE A 102 20.89 -5.16 -8.12
C ILE A 102 19.53 -5.53 -7.49
N ALA A 103 19.06 -6.77 -7.68
CA ALA A 103 17.83 -7.25 -7.05
C ALA A 103 17.95 -7.21 -5.51
N LEU A 104 19.05 -7.68 -4.93
CA LEU A 104 19.31 -7.64 -3.49
C LEU A 104 19.39 -6.21 -2.95
N VAL A 105 20.05 -5.30 -3.67
CA VAL A 105 20.10 -3.88 -3.30
C VAL A 105 18.71 -3.25 -3.37
N ALA A 106 17.92 -3.58 -4.39
CA ALA A 106 16.55 -3.10 -4.53
C ALA A 106 15.63 -3.64 -3.42
N GLU A 107 15.68 -4.94 -3.12
CA GLU A 107 14.98 -5.55 -1.99
C GLU A 107 15.41 -4.91 -0.68
N GLY A 108 16.71 -4.73 -0.47
CA GLY A 108 17.26 -4.04 0.70
C GLY A 108 16.73 -2.62 0.83
N LEU A 109 16.65 -1.86 -0.27
CA LEU A 109 16.08 -0.51 -0.29
C LEU A 109 14.58 -0.52 0.04
N VAL A 110 13.82 -1.46 -0.52
CA VAL A 110 12.39 -1.63 -0.20
C VAL A 110 12.22 -1.94 1.28
N VAL A 111 12.98 -2.88 1.84
CA VAL A 111 12.91 -3.22 3.27
C VAL A 111 13.29 -2.01 4.14
N ILE A 112 14.38 -1.32 3.81
CA ILE A 112 14.81 -0.11 4.54
C ILE A 112 13.71 0.96 4.50
N THR A 113 13.10 1.21 3.35
CA THR A 113 12.05 2.22 3.21
C THR A 113 10.79 1.85 3.99
N LEU A 114 10.37 0.58 3.96
CA LEU A 114 9.28 0.07 4.79
C LEU A 114 9.58 0.23 6.29
N LEU A 115 10.81 -0.10 6.72
CA LEU A 115 11.23 0.07 8.11
C LEU A 115 11.26 1.54 8.54
N LEU A 116 11.73 2.45 7.67
CA LEU A 116 11.73 3.88 7.94
C LEU A 116 10.32 4.45 8.01
N ARG A 117 9.41 4.04 7.11
CA ARG A 117 7.98 4.42 7.16
C ARG A 117 7.31 3.88 8.42
N ALA A 118 7.52 2.61 8.77
CA ALA A 118 7.00 2.02 9.99
C ALA A 118 7.52 2.74 11.24
N ARG A 119 8.81 3.12 11.28
CA ARG A 119 9.39 3.93 12.35
C ARG A 119 8.80 5.35 12.38
N ALA A 120 8.54 5.97 11.23
CA ALA A 120 7.91 7.28 11.15
C ALA A 120 6.46 7.24 11.67
N ILE A 121 5.66 6.27 11.22
CA ILE A 121 4.29 6.02 11.70
C ILE A 121 4.30 5.76 13.20
N ARG A 122 5.18 4.87 13.69
CA ARG A 122 5.28 4.57 15.12
C ARG A 122 5.66 5.79 15.95
N ARG A 123 6.59 6.63 15.47
CA ARG A 123 6.98 7.87 16.15
C ARG A 123 5.84 8.89 16.14
N GLY A 124 5.19 9.10 15.00
CA GLY A 124 4.02 9.98 14.86
C GLY A 124 2.89 9.53 15.78
N TYR A 125 2.57 8.24 15.77
CA TYR A 125 1.58 7.63 16.66
C TYR A 125 1.92 7.88 18.13
N ARG A 126 3.15 7.58 18.58
CA ARG A 126 3.55 7.81 19.98
C ARG A 126 3.52 9.29 20.39
N ARG A 127 3.76 10.21 19.45
CA ARG A 127 3.67 11.66 19.68
C ARG A 127 2.23 12.15 19.77
N MET A 128 1.33 11.60 18.95
CA MET A 128 -0.07 12.01 18.88
C MET A 128 -0.96 11.29 19.90
N LEU A 129 -0.50 10.14 20.43
CA LEU A 129 -1.23 9.35 21.41
C LEU A 129 -1.62 10.12 22.69
N PRO A 130 -0.77 11.01 23.27
CA PRO A 130 -1.16 11.83 24.42
C PRO A 130 -2.25 12.86 24.11
N ASP A 131 -2.37 13.28 22.85
CA ASP A 131 -3.28 14.34 22.40
C ASP A 131 -4.65 13.82 21.95
N HIS A 132 -4.81 12.50 21.82
CA HIS A 132 -6.05 11.88 21.36
C HIS A 132 -6.63 10.94 22.40
N VAL A 133 -7.95 11.00 22.56
CA VAL A 133 -8.70 10.18 23.51
C VAL A 133 -8.68 8.70 23.10
N LEU A 134 -8.81 8.43 21.79
CA LEU A 134 -8.85 7.09 21.22
C LEU A 134 -7.54 6.77 20.47
N PRO A 135 -6.91 5.60 20.72
CA PRO A 135 -5.68 5.19 20.01
C PRO A 135 -5.84 5.13 18.48
N ARG A 136 -7.03 4.81 17.98
CA ARG A 136 -7.31 4.76 16.54
C ARG A 136 -7.16 6.14 15.87
N ASP A 137 -7.51 7.22 16.58
CA ASP A 137 -7.51 8.57 16.04
C ASP A 137 -6.07 9.10 15.98
N ALA A 138 -5.26 8.82 17.00
CA ALA A 138 -3.81 9.06 16.96
C ALA A 138 -3.12 8.30 15.82
N PHE A 139 -3.54 7.06 15.56
CA PHE A 139 -2.99 6.25 14.47
C PHE A 139 -3.40 6.79 13.09
N ARG A 140 -4.67 7.17 12.93
CA ARG A 140 -5.16 7.85 11.72
C ARG A 140 -4.42 9.16 11.47
N ALA A 141 -4.21 9.99 12.49
CA ALA A 141 -3.47 11.24 12.36
C ALA A 141 -2.01 11.01 11.94
N ALA A 142 -1.36 9.98 12.49
CA ALA A 142 0.00 9.60 12.11
C ALA A 142 0.09 9.11 10.65
N LEU A 143 -0.93 8.37 10.18
CA LEU A 143 -1.04 7.92 8.80
C LEU A 143 -1.37 9.07 7.84
N ALA A 144 -2.18 10.04 8.26
CA ALA A 144 -2.59 11.17 7.43
C ALA A 144 -1.39 12.02 6.98
N GLY A 145 -0.36 12.14 7.82
CA GLY A 145 0.90 12.80 7.47
C GLY A 145 1.73 12.09 6.40
N ILE A 146 1.37 10.86 6.00
CA ILE A 146 2.13 10.04 5.03
C ILE A 146 1.28 9.65 3.82
N LEU A 147 0.03 9.20 4.04
CA LEU A 147 -0.85 8.66 3.01
C LEU A 147 -1.94 9.67 2.58
N GLY A 148 -2.04 10.81 3.25
CA GLY A 148 -3.16 11.74 3.09
C GLY A 148 -4.44 11.28 3.82
N GLY A 149 -5.35 12.23 4.06
CA GLY A 149 -6.46 12.03 5.00
C GLY A 149 -7.44 10.89 4.64
N ARG A 150 -7.76 10.69 3.36
CA ARG A 150 -8.71 9.66 2.92
C ARG A 150 -8.14 8.25 3.08
N LEU A 151 -6.95 8.00 2.53
CA LEU A 151 -6.28 6.71 2.66
C LEU A 151 -5.94 6.39 4.12
N ALA A 152 -5.51 7.39 4.89
CA ALA A 152 -5.27 7.20 6.31
C ALA A 152 -6.52 6.77 7.09
N THR A 153 -7.70 7.23 6.67
CA THR A 153 -8.97 6.82 7.30
C THR A 153 -9.26 5.35 7.04
N VAL A 154 -9.20 4.93 5.78
CA VAL A 154 -9.43 3.53 5.37
C VAL A 154 -8.41 2.60 6.01
N VAL A 155 -7.12 2.93 5.93
CA VAL A 155 -6.06 2.10 6.52
C VAL A 155 -6.21 2.03 8.04
N ALA A 156 -6.53 3.14 8.72
CA ALA A 156 -6.74 3.12 10.16
C ALA A 156 -7.97 2.28 10.58
N SER A 157 -9.06 2.29 9.80
CA SER A 157 -10.22 1.45 10.10
C SER A 157 -9.92 -0.03 9.90
N GLU A 158 -9.25 -0.40 8.81
CA GLU A 158 -8.87 -1.79 8.53
C GLU A 158 -7.95 -2.38 9.60
N PHE A 159 -6.86 -1.66 9.92
CA PHE A 159 -5.93 -2.09 10.97
C PHE A 159 -6.57 -2.07 12.35
N GLY A 160 -7.48 -1.12 12.60
CA GLY A 160 -8.25 -1.06 13.84
C GLY A 160 -9.12 -2.30 14.04
N ALA A 161 -9.95 -2.63 13.05
CA ALA A 161 -10.81 -3.81 13.09
C ALA A 161 -9.99 -5.10 13.29
N PHE A 162 -8.92 -5.27 12.51
CA PHE A 162 -8.05 -6.44 12.63
C PHE A 162 -7.36 -6.52 14.00
N TRP A 163 -6.88 -5.40 14.54
CA TRP A 163 -6.28 -5.33 15.87
C TRP A 163 -7.27 -5.77 16.94
N TYR A 164 -8.49 -5.22 16.96
CA TYR A 164 -9.50 -5.59 17.96
C TYR A 164 -9.93 -7.05 17.86
N ALA A 165 -10.10 -7.57 16.63
CA ALA A 165 -10.48 -8.96 16.39
C ALA A 165 -9.45 -9.97 16.92
N THR A 166 -8.16 -9.67 16.84
CA THR A 166 -7.08 -10.62 17.13
C THR A 166 -6.49 -10.46 18.53
N ALA A 167 -6.09 -9.24 18.92
CA ALA A 167 -5.30 -8.99 20.12
C ALA A 167 -5.86 -7.87 21.02
N GLY A 168 -6.62 -6.93 20.45
CA GLY A 168 -7.11 -5.72 21.12
C GLY A 168 -8.15 -6.02 22.19
N TRP A 169 -8.95 -7.08 22.05
CA TRP A 169 -9.89 -7.55 23.06
C TRP A 169 -9.25 -7.96 24.40
N ARG A 170 -7.96 -8.33 24.39
CA ARG A 170 -7.21 -8.68 25.61
C ARG A 170 -6.57 -7.47 26.30
N ARG A 171 -6.59 -6.30 25.66
CA ARG A 171 -5.97 -5.07 26.16
C ARG A 171 -6.96 -3.92 26.03
N PRO A 172 -8.03 -3.89 26.85
CA PRO A 172 -8.92 -2.73 26.93
C PRO A 172 -8.06 -1.52 27.26
N ARG A 173 -7.91 -0.60 26.30
CA ARG A 173 -7.30 0.70 26.58
C ARG A 173 -8.46 1.63 26.89
N GLY A 174 -8.58 2.02 28.16
CA GLY A 174 -9.41 3.16 28.52
C GLY A 174 -8.94 4.42 27.80
N PRO A 175 -9.79 5.46 27.73
CA PRO A 175 -9.40 6.73 27.11
C PRO A 175 -8.10 7.24 27.73
N ALA A 176 -7.19 7.75 26.90
CA ALA A 176 -5.91 8.28 27.37
C ALA A 176 -6.10 9.45 28.36
N ARG A 177 -7.23 10.17 28.25
CA ARG A 177 -7.72 11.23 29.14
C ARG A 177 -9.25 11.29 29.10
N GLY A 178 -9.88 11.63 30.24
CA GLY A 178 -11.33 11.83 30.36
C GLY A 178 -12.04 10.73 31.15
N HIS A 179 -13.26 11.03 31.61
CA HIS A 179 -14.12 10.02 32.25
C HIS A 179 -14.86 9.25 31.16
N ALA A 180 -14.62 7.95 31.09
CA ALA A 180 -15.37 7.06 30.20
C ALA A 180 -16.78 6.87 30.74
N PHE A 181 -17.78 7.46 30.10
CA PHE A 181 -19.18 7.12 30.35
C PHE A 181 -19.55 5.92 29.47
N SER A 182 -19.90 4.81 30.11
CA SER A 182 -20.41 3.65 29.39
C SER A 182 -21.85 3.92 28.94
N VAL A 183 -22.05 4.29 27.67
CA VAL A 183 -23.39 4.30 27.03
C VAL A 183 -23.77 2.86 26.61
N HIS A 184 -23.46 1.88 27.47
CA HIS A 184 -23.73 0.48 27.18
C HIS A 184 -24.63 -0.11 28.24
N THR A 185 -25.94 0.10 28.05
CA THR A 185 -26.92 -0.74 28.74
C THR A 185 -28.15 -1.08 27.90
N ARG A 186 -28.38 -0.48 26.72
CA ARG A 186 -29.53 -0.81 25.85
C ARG A 186 -29.33 -0.50 24.37
N ASN A 187 -28.41 -1.17 23.68
CA ASN A 187 -28.41 -1.17 22.22
C ASN A 187 -28.36 -2.62 21.70
N GLY A 188 -29.31 -3.00 20.83
CA GLY A 188 -29.38 -4.31 20.17
C GLY A 188 -28.25 -4.57 19.16
N TYR A 189 -27.34 -3.60 18.98
CA TYR A 189 -26.19 -3.68 18.09
C TYR A 189 -25.35 -4.97 18.21
N PRO A 190 -24.99 -5.47 19.41
CA PRO A 190 -24.26 -6.72 19.54
C PRO A 190 -25.05 -7.93 19.03
N ALA A 191 -26.38 -7.94 19.23
CA ALA A 191 -27.25 -9.00 18.77
C ALA A 191 -27.39 -8.99 17.24
N LEU A 192 -27.50 -7.79 16.63
CA LEU A 192 -27.51 -7.62 15.17
C LEU A 192 -26.21 -8.12 14.53
N LEU A 193 -25.05 -7.72 15.07
CA LEU A 193 -23.75 -8.17 14.58
C LEU A 193 -23.55 -9.67 14.74
N GLY A 194 -24.00 -10.25 15.86
CA GLY A 194 -23.96 -11.70 16.08
C GLY A 194 -24.81 -12.47 15.07
N ALA A 195 -26.03 -11.99 14.78
CA ALA A 195 -26.88 -12.58 13.75
C ALA A 195 -26.25 -12.49 12.35
N LEU A 196 -25.65 -11.34 12.02
CA LEU A 196 -24.95 -11.13 10.75
C LEU A 196 -23.74 -12.07 10.61
N MET A 197 -22.94 -12.25 11.66
CA MET A 197 -21.83 -13.21 11.66
C MET A 197 -22.29 -14.63 11.39
N MET A 198 -23.38 -15.08 12.03
CA MET A 198 -23.95 -16.40 11.79
C MET A 198 -24.43 -16.58 10.35
N ALA A 199 -25.07 -15.54 9.79
CA ALA A 199 -25.48 -15.52 8.39
C ALA A 199 -24.28 -15.64 7.45
N VAL A 200 -23.20 -14.88 7.69
CA VAL A 200 -21.97 -14.94 6.88
C VAL A 200 -21.35 -16.34 6.90
N VAL A 201 -21.32 -17.02 8.06
CA VAL A 201 -20.79 -18.39 8.15
C VAL A 201 -21.62 -19.36 7.32
N ALA A 202 -22.95 -19.30 7.46
CA ALA A 202 -23.87 -20.17 6.71
C ALA A 202 -23.77 -19.91 5.19
N GLU A 203 -23.76 -18.64 4.80
CA GLU A 203 -23.61 -18.22 3.41
C GLU A 203 -22.27 -18.67 2.82
N THR A 204 -21.17 -18.50 3.55
CA THR A 204 -19.84 -18.90 3.09
C THR A 204 -19.75 -20.39 2.82
N LEU A 205 -20.32 -21.22 3.70
CA LEU A 205 -20.35 -22.66 3.50
C LEU A 205 -21.16 -23.03 2.25
N ALA A 206 -22.35 -22.43 2.08
CA ALA A 206 -23.20 -22.67 0.92
C ALA A 206 -22.50 -22.24 -0.39
N VAL A 207 -21.94 -21.03 -0.43
CA VAL A 207 -21.23 -20.48 -1.59
C VAL A 207 -20.00 -21.30 -1.92
N HIS A 208 -19.19 -21.70 -0.92
CA HIS A 208 -18.01 -22.53 -1.16
C HIS A 208 -18.40 -23.88 -1.80
N LEU A 209 -19.44 -24.55 -1.29
CA LEU A 209 -19.90 -25.83 -1.83
C LEU A 209 -20.48 -25.70 -3.25
N VAL A 210 -21.19 -24.61 -3.55
CA VAL A 210 -21.74 -24.37 -4.89
C VAL A 210 -20.63 -24.02 -5.89
N VAL A 211 -19.75 -23.08 -5.53
CA VAL A 211 -18.70 -22.58 -6.42
C VAL A 211 -17.59 -23.60 -6.64
N SER A 212 -17.29 -24.44 -5.64
CA SER A 212 -16.30 -25.52 -5.79
C SER A 212 -16.66 -26.53 -6.89
N ARG A 213 -17.94 -26.63 -7.29
CA ARG A 213 -18.37 -27.42 -8.45
C ARG A 213 -17.91 -26.85 -9.80
N TRP A 214 -17.60 -25.56 -9.85
CA TRP A 214 -17.17 -24.86 -11.07
C TRP A 214 -15.68 -24.53 -11.04
N SER A 215 -15.16 -24.09 -9.89
CA SER A 215 -13.75 -23.80 -9.70
C SER A 215 -13.36 -23.84 -8.22
N ALA A 216 -12.45 -24.75 -7.87
CA ALA A 216 -11.89 -24.84 -6.52
C ALA A 216 -11.11 -23.55 -6.15
N GLY A 217 -10.40 -22.95 -7.10
CA GLY A 217 -9.63 -21.71 -6.87
C GLY A 217 -10.53 -20.54 -6.50
N VAL A 218 -11.61 -20.33 -7.26
CA VAL A 218 -12.57 -19.24 -6.98
C VAL A 218 -13.29 -19.48 -5.65
N ALA A 219 -13.64 -20.72 -5.33
CA ALA A 219 -14.28 -21.06 -4.05
C ALA A 219 -13.39 -20.69 -2.85
N TRP A 220 -12.08 -20.98 -2.92
CA TRP A 220 -11.13 -20.60 -1.88
C TRP A 220 -10.92 -19.09 -1.78
N ILE A 221 -10.87 -18.36 -2.90
CA ILE A 221 -10.79 -16.89 -2.90
C ILE A 221 -12.01 -16.29 -2.21
N LEU A 222 -13.22 -16.74 -2.56
CA LEU A 222 -14.46 -16.26 -1.94
C LEU A 222 -14.51 -16.59 -0.45
N THR A 223 -14.01 -17.77 -0.06
CA THR A 223 -13.95 -18.17 1.36
C THR A 223 -12.99 -17.30 2.15
N ALA A 224 -11.81 -17.00 1.59
CA ALA A 224 -10.85 -16.09 2.20
C ALA A 224 -11.44 -14.68 2.37
N LEU A 225 -12.20 -14.20 1.37
CA LEU A 225 -12.89 -12.92 1.43
C LEU A 225 -13.96 -12.92 2.54
N SER A 226 -14.77 -13.97 2.65
CA SER A 226 -15.76 -14.09 3.73
C SER A 226 -15.13 -14.17 5.12
N VAL A 227 -14.01 -14.89 5.27
CA VAL A 227 -13.26 -14.95 6.52
C VAL A 227 -12.74 -13.57 6.90
N TYR A 228 -12.21 -12.81 5.92
CA TYR A 228 -11.80 -11.43 6.13
C TYR A 228 -12.96 -10.53 6.60
N SER A 229 -14.13 -10.62 5.95
CA SER A 229 -15.34 -9.91 6.39
C SER A 229 -15.76 -10.31 7.81
N GLY A 230 -15.68 -11.59 8.17
CA GLY A 230 -15.96 -12.08 9.52
C GLY A 230 -15.01 -11.51 10.58
N ILE A 231 -13.71 -11.43 10.27
CA ILE A 231 -12.70 -10.80 11.15
C ILE A 231 -13.03 -9.32 11.33
N TRP A 232 -13.45 -8.63 10.28
CA TRP A 232 -13.82 -7.22 10.34
C TRP A 232 -15.05 -6.98 11.24
N LEU A 233 -16.12 -7.77 11.06
CA LEU A 233 -17.33 -7.70 11.89
C LEU A 233 -17.04 -8.01 13.37
N LEU A 234 -16.21 -9.00 13.63
CA LEU A 234 -15.78 -9.34 14.99
C LEU A 234 -14.95 -8.21 15.61
N GLY A 235 -14.07 -7.60 14.82
CA GLY A 235 -13.27 -6.44 15.21
C GLY A 235 -14.14 -5.25 15.62
N ASP A 236 -15.19 -4.97 14.84
CA ASP A 236 -16.13 -3.89 15.13
C ASP A 236 -16.96 -4.17 16.39
N LEU A 237 -17.49 -5.39 16.55
CA LEU A 237 -18.20 -5.82 17.75
C LEU A 237 -17.33 -5.65 19.02
N LEU A 238 -16.06 -6.05 18.94
CA LEU A 238 -15.12 -5.92 20.04
C LEU A 238 -14.72 -4.46 20.27
N ALA A 239 -14.57 -3.67 19.21
CA ALA A 239 -14.30 -2.23 19.34
C ALA A 239 -15.47 -1.50 20.02
N ALA A 240 -16.72 -1.82 19.66
CA ALA A 240 -17.92 -1.25 20.27
C ALA A 240 -18.05 -1.63 21.76
N ARG A 241 -17.62 -2.84 22.14
CA ARG A 241 -17.61 -3.28 23.53
C ARG A 241 -16.53 -2.60 24.38
N HIS A 242 -15.39 -2.26 23.79
CA HIS A 242 -14.19 -1.81 24.54
C HIS A 242 -13.90 -0.31 24.44
N ASN A 243 -14.55 0.42 23.54
CA ASN A 243 -14.42 1.88 23.42
C ASN A 243 -15.74 2.56 23.81
N PRO A 244 -15.91 2.97 25.08
CA PRO A 244 -17.04 3.81 25.46
C PRO A 244 -17.01 5.11 24.67
N THR A 245 -18.17 5.57 24.18
CA THR A 245 -18.32 6.88 23.54
C THR A 245 -18.05 7.96 24.57
N VAL A 246 -16.96 8.69 24.39
CA VAL A 246 -16.63 9.86 25.20
C VAL A 246 -17.37 11.04 24.56
N VAL A 247 -18.36 11.59 25.27
CA VAL A 247 -19.02 12.86 24.95
C VAL A 247 -18.30 13.97 25.67
#